data_AF-A0A6N7EUH6-F1
#
_entry.id   AF-A0A6N7EUH6-F1
#
_cell.length_a   1.000
_cell.length_b   1.000
_cell.length_c   1.000
_cell.angle_alpha   90.00
_cell.angle_beta   90.00
_cell.angle_gamma   90.00
#
_symmetry.space_group_name_H-M   'P 1'
#
loop_
_entity.id
_entity.type
_entity.pdbx_description
1 polymer ?
#
loop_
_entity_poly.entity_id
_entity_poly.type
_entity_poly.pdbx_seq_one_letter_code
_entity_poly.pdbx_strand_id
1 'polypeptide(L)'
;MQKIDYGDINKFLVSIGLVLIALAVLTPYLYLKEDFGLYIEQSKIDQMQEPIKELITEKQNQVIKFQIFIPWVSLSFFLLGLTSTIIGLVRWFKRQSKIDEKFDKELQKLDLEITSLTPEEKEEKAKQEVEEIESVEQQVTSSPVVKPSTHSDYVKAYMQIEKGITEVFENYKSPNFDVLSQQRIGNRYEIDILLQAKTKRFLDRIVEIKYFRNRLSLKIIRDTISRINTQISYYNQASNRRVVPVLLIVYSKETTTADDILKFQNRIIDESQDIPNLNRLNIDFIEENEIKKFDVRRIIKK
;
A
#
# COMPACT_ATOMS: atom_id res chain seq x y z
N MET A 1 -28.91 -11.81 5.11
CA MET A 1 -28.08 -12.91 4.58
C MET A 1 -26.62 -12.52 4.77
N GLN A 2 -25.87 -13.27 5.59
CA GLN A 2 -24.43 -13.06 5.76
C GLN A 2 -23.75 -13.21 4.40
N LYS A 3 -22.95 -12.21 4.01
CA LYS A 3 -22.13 -12.31 2.79
C LYS A 3 -21.12 -13.43 3.04
N ILE A 4 -21.31 -14.56 2.35
CA ILE A 4 -20.33 -15.64 2.33
C ILE A 4 -19.00 -15.02 1.93
N ASP A 5 -18.00 -15.06 2.81
CA ASP A 5 -16.69 -14.57 2.46
C ASP A 5 -16.14 -15.49 1.37
N TYR A 6 -15.83 -14.91 0.21
CA TYR A 6 -15.36 -15.66 -0.95
C TYR A 6 -14.08 -16.49 -0.65
N GLY A 7 -13.40 -16.25 0.50
CA GLY A 7 -12.26 -17.05 0.95
C GLY A 7 -12.67 -18.46 1.33
N ASP A 8 -13.89 -18.62 1.83
CA ASP A 8 -14.47 -19.90 2.20
C ASP A 8 -14.79 -20.74 0.97
N ILE A 9 -15.16 -20.10 -0.15
CA ILE A 9 -15.50 -20.81 -1.40
C ILE A 9 -14.29 -21.57 -1.96
N ASN A 10 -13.10 -20.98 -1.95
CA ASN A 10 -11.91 -21.66 -2.48
C ASN A 10 -11.48 -22.83 -1.58
N LYS A 11 -11.55 -22.66 -0.25
CA LYS A 11 -11.29 -23.74 0.72
C LYS A 11 -12.32 -24.86 0.60
N PHE A 12 -13.58 -24.51 0.39
CA PHE A 12 -14.67 -25.45 0.17
C PHE A 12 -14.45 -26.32 -1.08
N LEU A 13 -14.01 -25.72 -2.20
CA LEU A 13 -13.68 -26.46 -3.43
C LEU A 13 -12.54 -27.46 -3.22
N VAL A 14 -11.51 -27.08 -2.45
CA VAL A 14 -10.41 -27.98 -2.08
C VAL A 14 -10.91 -29.13 -1.22
N SER A 15 -11.73 -28.84 -0.19
CA SER A 15 -12.29 -29.86 0.71
C SER A 15 -13.19 -30.86 -0.02
N ILE A 16 -14.12 -30.38 -0.85
CA ILE A 16 -14.95 -31.26 -1.70
C ILE A 16 -14.08 -32.12 -2.62
N GLY A 17 -13.05 -31.51 -3.21
CA GLY A 17 -12.14 -32.22 -4.10
C GLY A 17 -11.44 -33.39 -3.41
N LEU A 18 -10.94 -33.17 -2.18
CA LEU A 18 -10.32 -34.22 -1.37
C LEU A 18 -11.30 -35.34 -0.97
N VAL A 19 -12.53 -34.98 -0.61
CA VAL A 19 -13.58 -35.97 -0.29
C VAL A 19 -13.90 -36.84 -1.51
N LEU A 20 -14.02 -36.23 -2.70
CA LEU A 20 -14.26 -36.98 -3.94
C LEU A 20 -13.11 -37.92 -4.30
N ILE A 21 -11.86 -37.48 -4.12
CA ILE A 21 -10.68 -38.35 -4.30
C ILE A 21 -10.70 -39.51 -3.30
N ALA A 22 -11.05 -39.26 -2.04
CA ALA A 22 -11.18 -40.32 -1.04
C ALA A 22 -12.29 -41.33 -1.41
N LEU A 23 -13.45 -40.84 -1.87
CA LEU A 23 -14.55 -41.68 -2.34
C LEU A 23 -14.16 -42.52 -3.56
N ALA A 24 -13.37 -41.97 -4.48
CA ALA A 24 -12.87 -42.71 -5.63
C ALA A 24 -12.09 -43.97 -5.23
N VAL A 25 -11.39 -43.96 -4.09
CA VAL A 25 -10.65 -45.12 -3.55
C VAL A 25 -11.54 -45.97 -2.63
N LEU A 26 -12.39 -45.34 -1.81
CA LEU A 26 -13.26 -46.06 -0.88
C LEU A 26 -14.32 -46.90 -1.60
N THR A 27 -14.91 -46.40 -2.69
CA THR A 27 -15.97 -47.11 -3.43
C THR A 27 -15.52 -48.50 -3.92
N PRO A 28 -14.40 -48.65 -4.67
CA PRO A 28 -13.93 -49.98 -5.07
C PRO A 28 -13.47 -50.81 -3.88
N TYR A 29 -12.86 -50.21 -2.85
CA TYR A 29 -12.44 -50.94 -1.66
C TYR A 29 -13.62 -51.57 -0.89
N LEU A 30 -14.68 -50.79 -0.64
CA LEU A 30 -15.88 -51.28 0.05
C LEU A 30 -16.57 -52.37 -0.75
N TYR A 31 -16.61 -52.24 -2.08
CA TYR A 31 -17.17 -53.25 -2.94
C TYR A 31 -16.38 -54.56 -2.92
N LEU A 32 -15.04 -54.50 -2.99
CA LEU A 32 -14.18 -55.70 -2.95
C LEU A 32 -14.19 -56.39 -1.58
N LYS A 33 -14.49 -55.65 -0.50
CA LYS A 33 -14.61 -56.19 0.85
C LYS A 33 -15.91 -56.99 1.06
N GLU A 34 -16.96 -56.65 0.31
CA GLU A 34 -18.27 -57.26 0.49
C GLU A 34 -18.31 -58.68 -0.09
N ASP A 35 -18.59 -59.67 0.75
CA ASP A 35 -18.93 -61.01 0.28
C ASP A 35 -20.40 -61.02 -0.12
N PHE A 36 -20.66 -60.87 -1.42
CA PHE A 36 -22.02 -60.89 -1.97
C PHE A 36 -22.73 -62.26 -1.80
N GLY A 37 -22.07 -63.27 -1.20
CA GLY A 37 -22.66 -64.58 -0.92
C GLY A 37 -23.04 -65.32 -2.21
N LEU A 38 -22.27 -65.09 -3.28
CA LEU A 38 -22.53 -65.64 -4.61
C LEU A 38 -21.87 -67.00 -4.83
N TYR A 39 -21.02 -67.45 -3.91
CA TYR A 39 -20.41 -68.78 -3.94
C TYR A 39 -21.39 -69.84 -3.44
N ILE A 40 -22.30 -70.26 -4.32
CA ILE A 40 -23.25 -71.35 -4.06
C ILE A 40 -23.00 -72.46 -5.08
N GLU A 41 -22.87 -73.70 -4.61
CA GLU A 41 -22.72 -74.87 -5.47
C GLU A 41 -23.99 -75.08 -6.33
N GLN A 42 -23.82 -75.34 -7.62
CA GLN A 42 -24.94 -75.54 -8.56
C GLN A 42 -25.92 -76.63 -8.08
N SER A 43 -25.39 -77.71 -7.51
CA SER A 43 -26.19 -78.80 -6.95
C SER A 43 -27.13 -78.37 -5.82
N LYS A 44 -26.77 -77.33 -5.06
CA LYS A 44 -27.63 -76.75 -4.01
C LYS A 44 -28.67 -75.82 -4.60
N ILE A 45 -28.34 -75.10 -5.67
CA ILE A 45 -29.30 -74.24 -6.38
C ILE A 45 -30.39 -75.09 -7.02
N ASP A 46 -30.03 -76.22 -7.63
CA ASP A 46 -30.96 -77.11 -8.34
C ASP A 46 -32.03 -77.71 -7.41
N GLN A 47 -31.70 -77.88 -6.12
CA GLN A 47 -32.58 -78.40 -5.07
C GLN A 47 -33.53 -77.33 -4.48
N MET A 48 -33.38 -76.05 -4.84
CA MET A 48 -34.22 -74.96 -4.32
C MET A 48 -35.52 -74.82 -5.11
N GLN A 49 -36.50 -74.16 -4.50
CA GLN A 49 -37.74 -73.78 -5.18
C GLN A 49 -37.48 -72.69 -6.24
N GLU A 50 -38.24 -72.71 -7.34
CA GLU A 50 -38.05 -71.77 -8.47
C GLU A 50 -38.01 -70.28 -8.07
N PRO A 51 -38.86 -69.76 -7.16
CA PRO A 51 -38.77 -68.35 -6.75
C PRO A 51 -37.43 -67.96 -6.10
N ILE A 52 -36.76 -68.92 -5.44
CA ILE A 52 -35.46 -68.69 -4.80
C ILE A 52 -34.35 -68.68 -5.86
N LYS A 53 -34.46 -69.53 -6.90
CA LYS A 53 -33.52 -69.55 -8.03
C LYS A 53 -33.55 -68.24 -8.80
N GLU A 54 -34.75 -67.71 -9.06
CA GLU A 54 -34.94 -66.41 -9.71
C GLU A 54 -34.27 -65.29 -8.89
N LEU A 55 -34.51 -65.24 -7.58
CA LEU A 55 -33.91 -64.24 -6.69
C LEU A 55 -32.37 -64.29 -6.68
N ILE A 56 -31.78 -65.49 -6.61
CA ILE A 56 -30.31 -65.66 -6.66
C ILE A 56 -29.76 -65.19 -8.00
N THR A 57 -30.44 -65.52 -9.10
CA THR A 57 -30.04 -65.14 -10.46
C THR A 57 -30.13 -63.62 -10.66
N GLU A 58 -31.18 -62.98 -10.15
CA GLU A 58 -31.31 -61.53 -10.15
C GLU A 58 -30.19 -60.86 -9.34
N LYS A 59 -29.87 -61.39 -8.15
CA LYS A 59 -28.77 -60.89 -7.32
C LYS A 59 -27.42 -61.00 -8.03
N GLN A 60 -27.12 -62.13 -8.68
CA GLN A 60 -25.90 -62.31 -9.49
C GLN A 60 -25.83 -61.27 -10.61
N ASN A 61 -26.94 -61.08 -11.34
CA ASN A 61 -27.02 -60.10 -12.42
C ASN A 61 -26.81 -58.66 -11.92
N GLN A 62 -27.32 -58.31 -10.74
CA GLN A 62 -27.08 -56.99 -10.13
C GLN A 62 -25.60 -56.80 -9.78
N VAL A 63 -24.96 -57.80 -9.17
CA VAL A 63 -23.54 -57.72 -8.79
C VAL A 63 -22.64 -57.59 -10.02
N ILE A 64 -22.92 -58.33 -11.11
CA ILE A 64 -22.20 -58.20 -12.39
C ILE A 64 -22.34 -56.78 -12.96
N LYS A 65 -23.56 -56.21 -12.94
CA LYS A 65 -23.78 -54.82 -13.40
C LYS A 65 -23.00 -53.82 -12.55
N PHE A 66 -22.98 -53.98 -11.22
CA PHE A 66 -22.20 -53.11 -10.33
C PHE A 66 -20.69 -53.24 -10.57
N GLN A 67 -20.17 -54.46 -10.77
CA GLN A 67 -18.76 -54.73 -11.08
C GLN A 67 -18.30 -53.91 -12.29
N ILE A 68 -19.12 -53.85 -13.34
CA ILE A 68 -18.82 -53.11 -14.57
C ILE A 68 -18.88 -51.60 -14.32
N PHE A 69 -19.81 -51.14 -13.47
CA PHE A 69 -20.06 -49.72 -13.25
C PHE A 69 -19.07 -49.05 -12.28
N ILE A 70 -18.60 -49.77 -11.27
CA ILE A 70 -17.74 -49.22 -10.20
C ILE A 70 -16.46 -48.53 -10.69
N PRO A 71 -15.69 -49.10 -11.64
CA PRO A 71 -14.51 -48.42 -12.18
C PRO A 71 -14.84 -47.05 -12.79
N TRP A 72 -15.99 -46.93 -13.45
CA TRP A 72 -16.44 -45.67 -14.06
C TRP A 72 -16.86 -44.63 -13.01
N VAL A 73 -17.53 -45.06 -11.94
CA VAL A 73 -17.88 -44.18 -10.81
C VAL A 73 -16.62 -43.68 -10.11
N SER A 74 -15.69 -44.58 -9.82
CA SER A 74 -14.40 -44.25 -9.20
C SER A 74 -13.61 -43.25 -10.05
N LEU A 75 -13.51 -43.50 -11.37
CA LEU A 75 -12.84 -42.60 -12.30
C LEU A 75 -13.51 -41.21 -12.34
N SER A 76 -14.85 -41.17 -12.36
CA SER A 76 -15.61 -39.91 -12.35
C SER A 76 -15.34 -39.09 -11.09
N PHE A 77 -15.41 -39.71 -9.91
CA PHE A 77 -15.09 -39.05 -8.65
C PHE A 77 -13.63 -38.57 -8.59
N PHE A 78 -12.69 -39.36 -9.11
CA PHE A 78 -11.29 -38.95 -9.16
C PHE A 78 -11.08 -37.70 -10.03
N LEU A 79 -11.65 -37.68 -11.25
CA LEU A 79 -11.53 -36.55 -12.17
C LEU A 79 -12.22 -35.28 -11.64
N LEU A 80 -13.42 -35.42 -11.10
CA LEU A 80 -14.14 -34.29 -10.48
C LEU A 80 -13.42 -33.78 -9.23
N GLY A 81 -12.88 -34.68 -8.42
CA GLY A 81 -12.11 -34.32 -7.24
C GLY A 81 -10.83 -33.56 -7.59
N LEU A 82 -10.06 -34.09 -8.54
CA LEU A 82 -8.81 -33.49 -9.00
C LEU A 82 -9.04 -32.09 -9.59
N THR A 83 -10.04 -31.95 -10.46
CA THR A 83 -10.36 -30.65 -11.08
C THR A 83 -10.81 -29.62 -10.05
N SER A 84 -11.67 -30.00 -9.09
CA SER A 84 -12.11 -29.12 -8.00
C SER A 84 -10.93 -28.67 -7.13
N THR A 85 -10.05 -29.59 -6.75
CA THR A 85 -8.85 -29.28 -5.94
C THR A 85 -7.90 -28.34 -6.69
N ILE A 86 -7.62 -28.58 -7.97
CA ILE A 86 -6.73 -27.71 -8.76
C ILE A 86 -7.33 -26.30 -8.88
N ILE A 87 -8.60 -26.18 -9.23
CA ILE A 87 -9.27 -24.89 -9.37
C ILE A 87 -9.29 -24.14 -8.03
N GLY A 88 -9.60 -24.85 -6.94
CA GLY A 88 -9.61 -24.30 -5.59
C GLY A 88 -8.23 -23.76 -5.18
N LEU A 89 -7.17 -24.55 -5.38
CA LEU A 89 -5.80 -24.14 -5.05
C LEU A 89 -5.34 -22.94 -5.87
N VAL A 90 -5.51 -22.96 -7.20
CA VAL A 90 -5.07 -21.86 -8.08
C VAL A 90 -5.77 -20.55 -7.69
N ARG A 91 -7.08 -20.58 -7.46
CA ARG A 91 -7.83 -19.40 -7.03
C ARG A 91 -7.46 -18.95 -5.63
N TRP A 92 -7.20 -19.89 -4.72
CA TRP A 92 -6.74 -19.59 -3.38
C TRP A 92 -5.39 -18.88 -3.42
N PHE A 93 -4.37 -19.43 -4.07
CA PHE A 93 -3.05 -18.79 -4.16
C PHE A 93 -3.10 -17.40 -4.77
N LYS A 94 -3.85 -17.22 -5.87
CA LYS A 94 -4.01 -15.91 -6.52
C LYS A 94 -4.63 -14.87 -5.59
N ARG A 95 -5.55 -15.28 -4.71
CA ARG A 95 -6.17 -14.37 -3.74
C ARG A 95 -5.31 -14.17 -2.51
N GLN A 96 -4.69 -15.23 -2.00
CA GLN A 96 -3.80 -15.18 -0.85
C GLN A 96 -2.69 -14.15 -1.11
N SER A 97 -2.06 -14.20 -2.28
CA SER A 97 -1.05 -13.21 -2.68
C SER A 97 -1.53 -11.76 -2.63
N LYS A 98 -2.81 -11.49 -2.94
CA LYS A 98 -3.37 -10.12 -2.83
C LYS A 98 -3.67 -9.72 -1.39
N ILE A 99 -4.06 -10.68 -0.55
CA ILE A 99 -4.28 -10.45 0.88
C ILE A 99 -2.94 -10.18 1.56
N ASP A 100 -1.93 -10.98 1.24
CA ASP A 100 -0.57 -10.82 1.75
C ASP A 100 0.01 -9.46 1.31
N GLU A 101 -0.18 -9.04 0.05
CA GLU A 101 0.24 -7.71 -0.41
C GLU A 101 -0.49 -6.56 0.33
N LYS A 102 -1.79 -6.72 0.63
CA LYS A 102 -2.55 -5.74 1.40
C LYS A 102 -2.07 -5.69 2.85
N PHE A 103 -1.81 -6.84 3.45
CA PHE A 103 -1.30 -6.98 4.80
C PHE A 103 0.11 -6.40 4.94
N ASP A 104 1.01 -6.64 3.98
CA ASP A 104 2.34 -6.04 3.93
C ASP A 104 2.27 -4.52 3.82
N LYS A 105 1.31 -3.98 3.05
CA LYS A 105 1.06 -2.53 2.96
C LYS A 105 0.46 -1.97 4.25
N GLU A 106 -0.38 -2.73 4.94
CA GLU A 106 -0.94 -2.35 6.24
C GLU A 106 0.11 -2.39 7.34
N LEU A 107 0.99 -3.40 7.36
CA LEU A 107 2.15 -3.48 8.23
C LEU A 107 3.13 -2.34 7.98
N GLN A 108 3.46 -2.02 6.71
CA GLN A 108 4.29 -0.84 6.40
C GLN A 108 3.66 0.47 6.88
N LYS A 109 2.33 0.59 6.85
CA LYS A 109 1.64 1.76 7.41
C LYS A 109 1.69 1.79 8.93
N LEU A 110 1.59 0.64 9.57
CA LEU A 110 1.61 0.48 11.02
C LEU A 110 3.01 0.70 11.59
N ASP A 111 4.05 0.19 10.94
CA ASP A 111 5.46 0.34 11.33
C ASP A 111 5.98 1.79 11.19
N LEU A 112 5.30 2.63 10.39
CA LEU A 112 5.66 4.04 10.21
C LEU A 112 4.75 5.03 10.96
N GLU A 113 3.69 4.57 11.65
CA GLU A 113 2.63 5.40 12.26
C GLU A 113 2.33 6.66 11.42
N ILE A 114 2.21 6.51 10.10
CA ILE A 114 1.98 7.66 9.24
C ILE A 114 0.53 8.09 9.42
N THR A 115 0.33 9.17 10.15
CA THR A 115 -0.98 9.70 10.48
C THR A 115 -1.17 11.07 9.85
N SER A 116 -2.33 11.30 9.24
CA SER A 116 -2.68 12.63 8.78
C SER A 116 -2.90 13.53 9.99
N LEU A 117 -2.29 14.72 9.97
CA LEU A 117 -2.52 15.74 10.99
C LEU A 117 -4.01 16.13 11.03
N THR A 118 -4.52 16.40 12.22
CA THR A 118 -5.84 17.01 12.41
C THR A 118 -5.83 18.48 11.96
N PRO A 119 -7.00 19.09 11.69
CA PRO A 119 -7.06 20.50 11.34
C PRO A 119 -6.43 21.43 12.39
N GLU A 120 -6.58 21.10 13.68
CA GLU A 120 -6.01 21.88 14.79
C GLU A 120 -4.48 21.79 14.80
N GLU A 121 -3.92 20.60 14.63
CA GLU A 121 -2.46 20.41 14.58
C GLU A 121 -1.82 21.09 13.36
N LYS A 122 -2.52 21.10 12.21
CA LYS A 122 -2.07 21.84 11.02
C LYS A 122 -1.99 23.35 11.29
N GLU A 123 -2.98 23.89 11.98
CA GLU A 123 -3.00 25.31 12.35
C GLU A 123 -1.90 25.63 13.37
N GLU A 124 -1.68 24.77 14.36
CA GLU A 124 -0.62 24.93 15.35
C GLU A 124 0.78 24.89 14.70
N LYS A 125 1.03 23.93 13.81
CA LYS A 125 2.27 23.87 13.03
C LYS A 125 2.49 25.16 12.25
N ALA A 126 1.49 25.63 11.51
CA ALA A 126 1.59 26.86 10.72
C ALA A 126 1.89 28.09 11.61
N LYS A 127 1.29 28.17 12.80
CA LYS A 127 1.59 29.24 13.78
C LYS A 127 3.05 29.19 14.23
N GLN A 128 3.55 28.02 14.63
CA GLN A 128 4.93 27.84 15.08
C GLN A 128 5.93 28.21 13.98
N GLU A 129 5.73 27.75 12.75
CA GLU A 129 6.65 28.06 11.65
C GLU A 129 6.65 29.55 11.28
N VAL A 130 5.48 30.20 11.29
CA VAL A 130 5.37 31.64 11.04
C VAL A 130 6.03 32.43 12.18
N GLU A 131 5.82 32.05 13.44
CA GLU A 131 6.44 32.69 14.60
C GLU A 131 7.98 32.57 14.57
N GLU A 132 8.51 31.39 14.22
CA GLU A 132 9.95 31.19 14.01
C GLU A 132 10.50 32.14 12.94
N ILE A 133 9.81 32.26 11.80
CA ILE A 133 10.25 33.15 10.71
C ILE A 133 10.15 34.62 11.11
N GLU A 134 9.01 35.06 11.64
CA GLU A 134 8.77 36.45 12.05
C GLU A 134 9.76 36.90 13.13
N SER A 135 10.04 36.05 14.13
CA SER A 135 10.99 36.38 15.19
C SER A 135 12.40 36.64 14.65
N VAL A 136 12.84 35.87 13.63
CA VAL A 136 14.13 36.07 12.98
C VAL A 136 14.11 37.30 12.06
N GLU A 137 13.02 37.54 11.35
CA GLU A 137 12.87 38.75 10.53
C GLU A 137 12.93 40.03 11.40
N GLN A 138 12.27 40.04 12.56
CA GLN A 138 12.24 41.17 13.49
C GLN A 138 13.59 41.44 14.17
N GLN A 139 14.36 40.39 14.50
CA GLN A 139 15.69 40.54 15.13
C GLN A 139 16.73 41.17 14.19
N VAL A 140 16.51 41.14 12.88
CA VAL A 140 17.45 41.64 11.87
C VAL A 140 17.11 43.08 11.43
N THR A 141 16.00 43.66 11.87
CA THR A 141 15.51 44.95 11.36
C THR A 141 15.87 46.18 12.21
N SER A 142 16.74 47.01 11.62
CA SER A 142 16.68 48.49 11.68
C SER A 142 16.09 49.09 10.38
N SER A 143 15.49 48.28 9.51
CA SER A 143 14.89 48.68 8.21
C SER A 143 13.40 48.32 8.16
N PRO A 144 12.57 49.07 7.40
CA PRO A 144 11.11 48.97 7.46
C PRO A 144 10.56 47.67 6.84
N VAL A 145 9.56 47.10 7.50
CA VAL A 145 8.74 45.97 7.02
C VAL A 145 7.95 46.43 5.79
N VAL A 146 8.12 45.75 4.65
CA VAL A 146 7.50 46.14 3.37
C VAL A 146 6.01 45.77 3.32
N LYS A 147 5.60 44.68 3.97
CA LYS A 147 4.20 44.26 4.07
C LYS A 147 3.72 44.27 5.54
N PRO A 148 3.09 45.34 6.04
CA PRO A 148 2.47 45.32 7.36
C PRO A 148 1.27 44.37 7.33
N SER A 149 1.30 43.34 8.17
CA SER A 149 0.17 42.43 8.36
C SER A 149 0.17 41.90 9.77
N THR A 150 -1.02 41.54 10.26
CA THR A 150 -1.11 40.85 11.55
C THR A 150 -0.50 39.45 11.42
N HIS A 151 0.04 38.91 12.53
CA HIS A 151 0.51 37.53 12.62
C HIS A 151 -0.54 36.53 12.08
N SER A 152 -1.81 36.75 12.40
CA SER A 152 -2.92 35.92 11.91
C SER A 152 -3.05 35.90 10.39
N ASP A 153 -2.80 37.03 9.72
CA ASP A 153 -2.85 37.10 8.26
C ASP A 153 -1.69 36.37 7.61
N TYR A 154 -0.50 36.39 8.24
CA TYR A 154 0.64 35.61 7.76
C TYR A 154 0.37 34.11 7.93
N VAL A 155 -0.12 33.64 9.08
CA VAL A 155 -0.53 32.23 9.27
C VAL A 155 -1.54 31.79 8.20
N LYS A 156 -2.56 32.60 7.93
CA LYS A 156 -3.54 32.30 6.87
C LYS A 156 -2.90 32.22 5.49
N ALA A 157 -2.03 33.16 5.15
CA ALA A 157 -1.31 33.14 3.87
C ALA A 157 -0.42 31.88 3.76
N TYR A 158 0.30 31.54 4.82
CA TYR A 158 1.15 30.34 4.88
C TYR A 158 0.36 29.07 4.58
N MET A 159 -0.77 28.87 5.27
CA MET A 159 -1.65 27.72 5.05
C MET A 159 -2.23 27.69 3.62
N GLN A 160 -2.54 28.85 3.04
CA GLN A 160 -3.01 28.94 1.65
C GLN A 160 -1.92 28.54 0.65
N ILE A 161 -0.67 28.93 0.90
CA ILE A 161 0.49 28.58 0.09
C ILE A 161 0.74 27.06 0.14
N GLU A 162 0.82 26.48 1.34
CA GLU A 162 0.99 25.02 1.51
C GLU A 162 -0.12 24.23 0.81
N LYS A 163 -1.38 24.66 1.00
CA LYS A 163 -2.53 24.05 0.35
C LYS A 163 -2.43 24.17 -1.17
N GLY A 164 -2.07 25.35 -1.69
CA GLY A 164 -1.91 25.57 -3.12
C GLY A 164 -0.83 24.70 -3.75
N ILE A 165 0.31 24.52 -3.07
CA ILE A 165 1.37 23.61 -3.51
C ILE A 165 0.88 22.16 -3.47
N THR A 166 0.25 21.76 -2.37
CA THR A 166 -0.32 20.41 -2.22
C THR A 166 -1.30 20.06 -3.35
N GLU A 167 -2.23 20.97 -3.65
CA GLU A 167 -3.18 20.82 -4.75
C GLU A 167 -2.48 20.63 -6.10
N VAL A 168 -1.36 21.32 -6.34
CA VAL A 168 -0.58 21.17 -7.57
C VAL A 168 0.03 19.77 -7.69
N PHE A 169 0.56 19.21 -6.59
CA PHE A 169 1.05 17.81 -6.57
C PHE A 169 -0.09 16.79 -6.77
N GLU A 170 -1.22 16.99 -6.10
CA GLU A 170 -2.39 16.09 -6.20
C GLU A 170 -2.99 16.11 -7.62
N ASN A 171 -3.14 17.29 -8.22
CA ASN A 171 -3.70 17.47 -9.55
C ASN A 171 -2.83 16.87 -10.66
N TYR A 172 -1.51 16.80 -10.46
CA TYR A 172 -0.61 16.15 -11.42
C TYR A 172 -0.89 14.65 -11.58
N LYS A 173 -1.51 14.00 -10.58
CA LYS A 173 -1.88 12.58 -10.59
C LYS A 173 -0.75 11.67 -11.09
N SER A 174 0.40 11.75 -10.41
CA SER A 174 1.59 11.00 -10.79
C SER A 174 1.32 9.48 -10.91
N PRO A 175 1.72 8.84 -12.02
CA PRO A 175 1.59 7.38 -12.15
C PRO A 175 2.54 6.63 -11.21
N ASN A 176 3.61 7.29 -10.74
CA ASN A 176 4.69 6.65 -9.98
C ASN A 176 4.61 6.89 -8.47
N PHE A 177 3.84 7.88 -8.03
CA PHE A 177 3.81 8.32 -6.63
C PHE A 177 2.38 8.46 -6.13
N ASP A 178 2.18 8.14 -4.85
CA ASP A 178 1.03 8.55 -4.06
C ASP A 178 1.40 9.84 -3.29
N VAL A 179 0.49 10.81 -3.29
CA VAL A 179 0.70 12.10 -2.62
C VAL A 179 0.03 12.03 -1.25
N LEU A 180 0.82 12.15 -0.19
CA LEU A 180 0.34 12.16 1.19
C LEU A 180 0.73 13.50 1.81
N SER A 181 -0.25 14.37 2.04
CA SER A 181 -0.03 15.73 2.53
C SER A 181 -0.23 15.83 4.04
N GLN A 182 0.55 16.69 4.70
CA GLN A 182 0.45 17.03 6.12
C GLN A 182 0.43 15.78 6.99
N GLN A 183 1.48 14.99 6.87
CA GLN A 183 1.64 13.69 7.52
C GLN A 183 2.54 13.84 8.75
N ARG A 184 2.24 13.10 9.80
CA ARG A 184 3.15 12.85 10.91
C ARG A 184 3.75 11.46 10.74
N ILE A 185 5.06 11.35 10.88
CA ILE A 185 5.80 10.08 10.85
C ILE A 185 6.24 9.76 12.28
N GLY A 186 5.77 8.63 12.81
CA GLY A 186 5.83 8.35 14.24
C GLY A 186 5.03 9.38 15.05
N ASN A 187 5.48 9.66 16.27
CA ASN A 187 4.88 10.67 17.15
C ASN A 187 5.66 11.98 17.21
N ARG A 188 6.55 12.25 16.24
CA ARG A 188 7.54 13.34 16.37
C ARG A 188 7.71 14.22 15.13
N TYR A 189 7.64 13.66 13.93
CA TYR A 189 8.09 14.38 12.74
C TYR A 189 6.94 14.71 11.82
N GLU A 190 6.71 16.00 11.61
CA GLU A 190 5.67 16.49 10.72
C GLU A 190 6.27 16.82 9.36
N ILE A 191 5.59 16.41 8.29
CA ILE A 191 6.04 16.52 6.90
C ILE A 191 4.93 17.15 6.07
N ASP A 192 5.30 18.13 5.24
CA ASP A 192 4.33 18.85 4.41
C ASP A 192 3.78 17.95 3.31
N ILE A 193 4.65 17.32 2.52
CA ILE A 193 4.22 16.34 1.52
C ILE A 193 5.20 15.16 1.47
N LEU A 194 4.67 13.96 1.65
CA LEU A 194 5.35 12.70 1.37
C LEU A 194 4.87 12.17 0.02
N LEU A 195 5.78 12.12 -0.95
CA LEU A 195 5.56 11.44 -2.22
C LEU A 195 6.04 9.99 -2.09
N GLN A 196 5.12 9.09 -1.79
CA GLN A 196 5.42 7.68 -1.63
C GLN A 196 5.46 7.00 -3.00
N ALA A 197 6.61 6.42 -3.36
CA ALA A 197 6.77 5.68 -4.59
C ALA A 197 5.89 4.42 -4.60
N LYS A 198 5.14 4.22 -5.69
CA LYS A 198 4.31 3.03 -5.91
C LYS A 198 5.13 1.79 -6.21
N THR A 199 6.40 1.96 -6.59
CA THR A 199 7.31 0.87 -6.96
C THR A 199 8.72 1.14 -6.45
N LYS A 200 9.50 0.08 -6.20
CA LYS A 200 10.92 0.18 -5.77
C LYS A 200 11.87 0.78 -6.82
N ARG A 201 11.38 1.07 -8.04
CA ARG A 201 12.18 1.72 -9.10
C ARG A 201 12.39 3.21 -8.86
N PHE A 202 11.57 3.81 -8.01
CA PHE A 202 11.64 5.21 -7.62
C PHE A 202 11.90 5.28 -6.12
N LEU A 203 12.64 6.31 -5.72
CA LEU A 203 12.82 6.67 -4.32
C LEU A 203 11.68 7.57 -3.88
N ASP A 204 11.30 7.46 -2.62
CA ASP A 204 10.31 8.36 -2.02
C ASP A 204 10.83 9.79 -1.97
N ARG A 205 9.95 10.76 -1.76
CA ARG A 205 10.35 12.15 -1.60
C ARG A 205 9.67 12.76 -0.40
N ILE A 206 10.46 13.42 0.44
CA ILE A 206 9.97 14.26 1.53
C ILE A 206 10.11 15.69 1.02
N VAL A 207 8.97 16.36 0.87
CA VAL A 207 8.88 17.75 0.45
C VAL A 207 8.58 18.60 1.67
N GLU A 208 9.46 19.57 1.91
CA GLU A 208 9.30 20.61 2.92
C GLU A 208 9.06 21.94 2.19
N ILE A 209 8.10 22.72 2.69
CA ILE A 209 7.70 24.01 2.15
C ILE A 209 8.10 25.08 3.16
N LYS A 210 8.68 26.17 2.67
CA LYS A 210 8.94 27.38 3.47
C LYS A 210 8.50 28.60 2.71
N TYR A 211 7.64 29.41 3.31
CA TYR A 211 7.15 30.66 2.73
C TYR A 211 7.72 31.87 3.47
N PHE A 212 8.53 32.67 2.76
CA PHE A 212 9.08 33.94 3.23
C PHE A 212 8.33 35.11 2.62
N ARG A 213 7.64 35.88 3.46
CA ARG A 213 6.90 37.05 3.02
C ARG A 213 7.80 38.26 2.78
N ASN A 214 8.78 38.48 3.66
CA ASN A 214 9.66 39.64 3.60
C ASN A 214 11.04 39.26 3.10
N ARG A 215 11.82 38.49 3.88
CA ARG A 215 13.21 38.21 3.52
C ARG A 215 13.57 36.74 3.70
N LEU A 216 14.36 36.22 2.76
CA LEU A 216 14.99 34.92 2.90
C LEU A 216 15.93 34.89 4.11
N SER A 217 15.74 33.92 5.01
CA SER A 217 16.52 33.78 6.24
C SER A 217 17.35 32.50 6.26
N LEU A 218 18.68 32.64 6.27
CA LEU A 218 19.58 31.49 6.32
C LEU A 218 19.47 30.68 7.61
N LYS A 219 19.16 31.34 8.72
CA LYS A 219 18.98 30.66 10.01
C LYS A 219 17.84 29.64 9.91
N ILE A 220 16.70 30.07 9.38
CA ILE A 220 15.52 29.20 9.18
C ILE A 220 15.86 28.03 8.25
N ILE A 221 16.67 28.27 7.21
CA ILE A 221 17.06 27.18 6.31
C ILE A 221 18.03 26.20 6.97
N ARG A 222 19.01 26.63 7.76
CA ARG A 222 19.88 25.72 8.53
C ARG A 222 19.07 24.80 9.42
N ASP A 223 18.12 25.38 10.15
CA ASP A 223 17.25 24.63 11.04
C ASP A 223 16.39 23.64 10.24
N THR A 224 15.91 24.07 9.07
CA THR A 224 15.14 23.24 8.13
C THR A 224 15.96 22.10 7.53
N ILE A 225 17.21 22.35 7.10
CA ILE A 225 18.16 21.34 6.59
C ILE A 225 18.41 20.26 7.67
N SER A 226 18.66 20.69 8.91
CA SER A 226 18.87 19.80 10.05
C SER A 226 17.63 18.95 10.35
N ARG A 227 16.45 19.57 10.33
CA ARG A 227 15.15 18.91 10.48
C ARG A 227 14.91 17.87 9.38
N ILE A 228 15.10 18.22 8.11
CA ILE A 228 14.97 17.30 6.97
C ILE A 228 15.94 16.11 7.09
N ASN A 229 17.20 16.36 7.44
CA ASN A 229 18.18 15.28 7.64
C ASN A 229 17.73 14.29 8.72
N THR A 230 17.16 14.80 9.81
CA THR A 230 16.64 13.99 10.91
C THR A 230 15.40 13.20 10.48
N GLN A 231 14.46 13.84 9.78
CA GLN A 231 13.27 13.20 9.21
C GLN A 231 13.64 12.05 8.27
N ILE A 232 14.61 12.26 7.37
CA ILE A 232 15.08 11.24 6.43
C ILE A 232 15.72 10.07 7.17
N SER A 233 16.57 10.35 8.17
CA SER A 233 17.23 9.30 8.94
C SER A 233 16.20 8.40 9.62
N TYR A 234 15.20 9.00 10.25
CA TYR A 234 14.10 8.27 10.89
C TYR A 234 13.28 7.47 9.86
N TYR A 235 12.88 8.11 8.76
CA TYR A 235 12.09 7.46 7.72
C TYR A 235 12.83 6.27 7.11
N ASN A 236 14.11 6.43 6.77
CA ASN A 236 14.92 5.38 6.17
C ASN A 236 15.05 4.18 7.13
N GLN A 237 15.25 4.45 8.43
CA GLN A 237 15.37 3.40 9.44
C GLN A 237 14.05 2.65 9.66
N ALA A 238 12.92 3.36 9.72
CA ALA A 238 11.61 2.76 9.98
C ALA A 238 11.02 2.06 8.75
N SER A 239 11.21 2.61 7.54
CA SER A 239 10.60 2.08 6.31
C SER A 239 11.50 1.12 5.52
N ASN A 240 12.82 1.14 5.79
CA ASN A 240 13.85 0.54 4.93
C ASN A 240 13.77 1.01 3.45
N ARG A 241 13.19 2.20 3.22
CA ARG A 241 13.12 2.86 1.91
C ARG A 241 14.11 4.01 1.91
N ARG A 242 14.54 4.45 0.72
CA ARG A 242 15.39 5.63 0.57
C ARG A 242 14.56 6.80 0.06
N VAL A 243 14.90 7.98 0.55
CA VAL A 243 14.21 9.24 0.24
C VAL A 243 15.12 10.20 -0.50
N VAL A 244 14.53 11.00 -1.38
CA VAL A 244 15.13 12.21 -1.95
C VAL A 244 14.50 13.43 -1.26
N PRO A 245 15.28 14.27 -0.55
CA PRO A 245 14.76 15.50 0.04
C PRO A 245 14.40 16.52 -1.04
N VAL A 246 13.32 17.25 -0.80
CA VAL A 246 12.89 18.38 -1.64
C VAL A 246 12.58 19.56 -0.72
N LEU A 247 13.21 20.70 -0.97
CA LEU A 247 12.94 21.94 -0.26
C LEU A 247 12.34 22.94 -1.26
N LEU A 248 11.09 23.32 -1.03
CA LEU A 248 10.39 24.32 -1.83
C LEU A 248 10.35 25.65 -1.07
N ILE A 249 10.97 26.67 -1.63
CA ILE A 249 11.03 28.00 -1.04
C ILE A 249 10.09 28.91 -1.81
N VAL A 250 9.04 29.37 -1.15
CA VAL A 250 8.07 30.32 -1.69
C VAL A 250 8.45 31.72 -1.24
N TYR A 251 8.50 32.66 -2.17
CA TYR A 251 8.91 34.04 -1.91
C TYR A 251 7.98 35.06 -2.57
N SER A 252 7.98 36.28 -2.03
CA SER A 252 7.35 37.43 -2.66
C SER A 252 8.32 38.17 -3.57
N LYS A 253 7.93 38.40 -4.83
CA LYS A 253 8.74 39.13 -5.83
C LYS A 253 9.01 40.59 -5.44
N GLU A 254 8.13 41.18 -4.62
CA GLU A 254 8.26 42.56 -4.15
C GLU A 254 9.50 42.76 -3.25
N THR A 255 9.95 41.69 -2.59
CA THR A 255 10.97 41.78 -1.54
C THR A 255 12.23 40.96 -1.82
N THR A 256 12.18 40.04 -2.80
CA THR A 256 13.28 39.13 -3.12
C THR A 256 13.71 39.28 -4.57
N THR A 257 14.99 39.56 -4.78
CA THR A 257 15.58 39.69 -6.13
C THR A 257 16.14 38.37 -6.65
N ALA A 258 16.40 38.29 -7.97
CA ALA A 258 17.04 37.12 -8.57
C ALA A 258 18.45 36.85 -8.00
N ASP A 259 19.20 37.91 -7.68
CA ASP A 259 20.52 37.80 -7.05
C ASP A 259 20.43 37.25 -5.62
N ASP A 260 19.38 37.62 -4.87
CA ASP A 260 19.15 37.07 -3.55
C ASP A 260 18.86 35.57 -3.64
N ILE A 261 18.04 35.15 -4.59
CA ILE A 261 17.74 33.72 -4.84
C ILE A 261 19.01 32.94 -5.14
N LEU A 262 19.85 33.42 -6.07
CA LEU A 262 21.10 32.74 -6.44
C LEU A 262 22.07 32.63 -5.25
N LYS A 263 22.27 33.73 -4.51
CA LYS A 263 23.12 33.73 -3.31
C LYS A 263 22.59 32.78 -2.25
N PHE A 264 21.27 32.73 -2.09
CA PHE A 264 20.63 31.86 -1.12
C PHE A 264 20.75 30.39 -1.52
N GLN A 265 20.46 30.06 -2.78
CA GLN A 265 20.60 28.72 -3.34
C GLN A 265 22.02 28.16 -3.15
N ASN A 266 23.05 28.96 -3.48
CA ASN A 266 24.44 28.54 -3.31
C ASN A 266 24.76 28.22 -1.85
N ARG A 267 24.28 29.04 -0.90
CA ARG A 267 24.48 28.80 0.54
C ARG A 267 23.80 27.52 1.02
N ILE A 268 22.61 27.21 0.51
CA ILE A 268 21.91 25.95 0.85
C ILE A 268 22.70 24.74 0.34
N ILE A 269 23.27 24.85 -0.86
CA ILE A 269 24.13 23.80 -1.42
C ILE A 269 25.39 23.62 -0.55
N ASP A 270 26.07 24.72 -0.21
CA ASP A 270 27.27 24.69 0.63
C ASP A 270 26.99 24.07 2.01
N GLU A 271 25.82 24.36 2.61
CA GLU A 271 25.43 23.83 3.92
C GLU A 271 24.96 22.37 3.89
N SER A 272 24.58 21.85 2.72
CA SER A 272 24.06 20.48 2.57
C SER A 272 25.06 19.50 1.96
N GLN A 273 26.14 19.97 1.32
CA GLN A 273 27.08 19.13 0.57
C GLN A 273 27.76 18.05 1.41
N ASP A 274 28.00 18.31 2.69
CA ASP A 274 28.71 17.39 3.60
C ASP A 274 27.75 16.47 4.38
N ILE A 275 26.44 16.56 4.12
CA ILE A 275 25.41 15.79 4.83
C ILE A 275 24.96 14.63 3.92
N PRO A 276 25.32 13.37 4.22
CA PRO A 276 25.10 12.24 3.30
C PRO A 276 23.65 12.03 2.84
N ASN A 277 22.68 12.29 3.72
CA ASN A 277 21.25 12.16 3.41
C ASN A 277 20.74 13.26 2.46
N LEU A 278 21.49 14.36 2.30
CA LEU A 278 21.11 15.53 1.52
C LEU A 278 21.89 15.66 0.21
N ASN A 279 22.74 14.68 -0.14
CA ASN A 279 23.47 14.66 -1.42
C ASN A 279 22.57 14.76 -2.67
N ARG A 280 21.28 14.45 -2.54
CA ARG A 280 20.26 14.56 -3.60
C ARG A 280 19.20 15.62 -3.31
N LEU A 281 19.46 16.55 -2.39
CA LEU A 281 18.55 17.64 -2.05
C LEU A 281 18.17 18.42 -3.30
N ASN A 282 16.89 18.43 -3.62
CA ASN A 282 16.33 19.24 -4.70
C ASN A 282 15.77 20.53 -4.10
N ILE A 283 16.21 21.67 -4.61
CA ILE A 283 15.82 22.99 -4.12
C ILE A 283 15.14 23.70 -5.28
N ASP A 284 13.91 24.19 -5.07
CA ASP A 284 13.22 25.00 -6.07
C ASP A 284 12.61 26.24 -5.42
N PHE A 285 12.64 27.34 -6.15
CA PHE A 285 12.12 28.63 -5.71
C PHE A 285 10.87 28.97 -6.50
N ILE A 286 9.79 29.30 -5.80
CA ILE A 286 8.48 29.54 -6.40
C ILE A 286 8.01 30.93 -5.99
N GLU A 287 7.71 31.79 -6.98
CA GLU A 287 7.03 33.05 -6.70
C GLU A 287 5.60 32.76 -6.19
N GLU A 288 5.17 33.43 -5.12
CA GLU A 288 3.87 33.19 -4.47
C GLU A 288 2.68 33.22 -5.46
N ASN A 289 2.73 34.08 -6.48
CA ASN A 289 1.67 34.24 -7.48
C ASN A 289 1.74 33.19 -8.61
N GLU A 290 2.81 32.41 -8.69
CA GLU A 290 3.05 31.43 -9.75
C GLU A 290 2.89 29.98 -9.31
N ILE A 291 2.50 29.73 -8.06
CA ILE A 291 2.32 28.37 -7.49
C ILE A 291 1.48 27.48 -8.41
N LYS A 292 0.35 27.97 -8.92
CA LYS A 292 -0.55 27.19 -9.79
C LYS A 292 0.09 26.77 -11.12
N LYS A 293 1.16 27.44 -11.55
CA LYS A 293 1.91 27.15 -12.79
C LYS A 293 3.14 26.26 -12.54
N PHE A 294 3.40 25.89 -11.29
CA PHE A 294 4.57 25.12 -10.92
C PHE A 294 4.58 23.74 -11.61
N ASP A 295 5.67 23.42 -12.31
CA ASP A 295 5.81 22.13 -13.00
C ASP A 295 6.39 21.07 -12.07
N VAL A 296 5.50 20.30 -11.45
CA VAL A 296 5.80 19.20 -10.53
C VAL A 296 6.78 18.17 -11.12
N ARG A 297 6.85 18.05 -12.45
CA ARG A 297 7.79 17.15 -13.13
C ARG A 297 9.25 17.46 -12.81
N ARG A 298 9.59 18.71 -12.46
CA ARG A 298 10.94 19.08 -12.02
C ARG A 298 11.35 18.36 -10.74
N ILE A 299 10.38 18.10 -9.86
CA ILE A 299 10.58 17.42 -8.59
C ILE A 299 10.50 15.90 -8.75
N ILE A 300 9.60 15.39 -9.60
CA ILE A 300 9.30 13.96 -9.71
C ILE A 300 10.33 13.18 -10.57
N LYS A 301 11.17 13.87 -11.35
CA LYS A 301 12.21 13.26 -12.22
C LYS A 301 13.22 12.38 -11.46
N LYS A 302 13.61 11.28 -12.10
CA LYS A 302 14.35 10.13 -11.54
C LYS A 302 15.70 10.49 -10.92
#